data_AF-A0A7Y2FKG4-F1
#
_entry.id   AF-A0A7Y2FKG4-F1
#
_cell.length_a   1.000
_cell.length_b   1.000
_cell.length_c   1.000
_cell.angle_alpha   90.00
_cell.angle_beta   90.00
_cell.angle_gamma   90.00
#
_symmetry.space_group_name_H-M   'P 1'
#
loop_
_entity.id
_entity.type
_entity.pdbx_description
1 polymer ?
#
loop_
_entity_poly.entity_id
_entity_poly.type
_entity_poly.pdbx_seq_one_letter_code
_entity_poly.pdbx_strand_id
1 'polypeptide(L)'
;MFLTITLPTLLTNIGIVAIIITLIVGFVMKGHKSWLMTFLQNYCGVLFIFSGWVKAVDPLGTAYKMEQYFDEFYTTFEPTWFGFIAPIFPVFSKYAIWFSVFMIIFEIVLGIMLLIGAKPKITSWAFLILVAFFTVLTGFTYLTGYVPGDANFFQFGSWEA
;
A
#
# COMPACT_ATOMS: atom_id res chain seq x y z
N MET A 1 8.13 20.80 -17.11
CA MET A 1 6.66 20.62 -17.07
C MET A 1 6.37 19.45 -16.15
N PHE A 2 6.26 19.69 -14.85
CA PHE A 2 5.87 18.65 -13.91
C PHE A 2 4.39 18.36 -14.18
N LEU A 3 4.05 17.15 -14.63
CA LEU A 3 2.66 16.72 -14.69
C LEU A 3 2.14 16.74 -13.24
N THR A 4 1.31 17.73 -12.90
CA THR A 4 0.55 17.74 -11.66
C THR A 4 -0.51 16.65 -11.74
N ILE A 5 -0.13 15.43 -11.36
CA ILE A 5 -1.06 14.30 -11.27
C ILE A 5 -1.95 14.58 -10.05
N THR A 6 -3.23 14.84 -10.31
CA THR A 6 -4.24 14.95 -9.25
C THR A 6 -4.82 13.58 -8.95
N LEU A 7 -5.32 13.38 -7.72
CA LEU A 7 -5.99 12.13 -7.31
C LEU A 7 -7.04 11.65 -8.32
N PRO A 8 -7.96 12.51 -8.82
CA PRO A 8 -8.93 12.10 -9.83
C PRO A 8 -8.26 11.61 -11.13
N THR A 9 -7.27 12.35 -11.64
CA THR A 9 -6.57 11.96 -12.88
C THR A 9 -5.83 10.64 -12.72
N LEU A 10 -5.25 10.38 -11.54
CA LEU A 10 -4.58 9.14 -11.23
C LEU A 10 -5.56 7.96 -11.26
N LEU A 11 -6.67 8.08 -10.52
CA LEU A 11 -7.67 7.01 -10.41
C LEU A 11 -8.32 6.72 -11.77
N THR A 12 -8.61 7.75 -12.57
CA THR A 12 -9.12 7.56 -13.93
C THR A 12 -8.11 6.85 -14.83
N ASN A 13 -6.84 7.22 -14.78
CA ASN A 13 -5.79 6.55 -15.57
C ASN A 13 -5.64 5.08 -15.19
N ILE A 14 -5.63 4.78 -13.88
CA ILE A 14 -5.56 3.40 -13.40
C ILE A 14 -6.80 2.61 -13.81
N GLY A 15 -7.98 3.23 -13.77
CA GLY A 15 -9.23 2.66 -14.28
C GLY A 15 -9.13 2.29 -15.77
N ILE A 16 -8.63 3.20 -16.60
CA ILE A 16 -8.45 2.96 -18.04
C ILE A 16 -7.49 1.80 -18.28
N VAL A 17 -6.32 1.80 -17.63
CA VAL A 17 -5.33 0.72 -17.75
C VAL A 17 -5.93 -0.63 -17.32
N ALA A 18 -6.68 -0.66 -16.22
CA ALA A 18 -7.34 -1.85 -15.73
C ALA A 18 -8.40 -2.38 -16.71
N ILE A 19 -9.18 -1.51 -17.37
CA ILE A 19 -10.12 -1.91 -18.42
C ILE A 19 -9.37 -2.55 -19.59
N ILE A 20 -8.30 -1.92 -20.08
CA ILE A 20 -7.50 -2.45 -21.19
C ILE A 20 -6.95 -3.83 -20.86
N ILE A 21 -6.36 -4.00 -19.68
CA ILE A 21 -5.84 -5.29 -19.21
C ILE A 21 -6.97 -6.32 -19.11
N THR A 22 -8.13 -5.92 -18.57
CA THR A 22 -9.29 -6.82 -18.45
C THR A 22 -9.80 -7.30 -19.80
N LEU A 23 -9.83 -6.43 -20.81
CA LEU A 23 -10.17 -6.81 -22.18
C LEU A 23 -9.13 -7.79 -22.75
N ILE A 24 -7.84 -7.47 -22.62
CA ILE A 24 -6.75 -8.35 -23.09
C ILE A 24 -6.83 -9.73 -22.43
N VAL A 25 -6.95 -9.78 -21.11
CA VAL A 25 -7.10 -11.03 -20.34
C VAL A 25 -8.37 -11.76 -20.78
N GLY A 26 -9.50 -11.06 -20.97
CA GLY A 26 -10.74 -11.67 -21.41
C GLY A 26 -10.67 -12.30 -22.80
N PHE A 27 -9.96 -11.66 -23.74
CA PHE A 27 -9.79 -12.17 -25.11
C PHE A 27 -8.71 -13.27 -25.20
N VAL A 28 -7.63 -13.18 -24.44
CA VAL A 28 -6.50 -14.13 -24.47
C VAL A 28 -6.75 -15.34 -23.58
N MET A 29 -7.22 -15.13 -22.35
CA MET A 29 -7.45 -16.15 -21.36
C MET A 29 -8.96 -16.43 -21.26
N LYS A 30 -9.47 -17.39 -22.04
CA LYS A 30 -10.89 -17.82 -22.10
C LYS A 30 -11.36 -18.57 -20.83
N GLY A 31 -11.03 -18.07 -19.63
CA GLY A 31 -11.25 -18.74 -18.34
C GLY A 31 -11.88 -17.86 -17.27
N HIS A 32 -12.67 -16.84 -17.63
CA HIS A 32 -13.27 -15.92 -16.66
C HIS A 32 -14.62 -16.44 -16.13
N LYS A 33 -14.79 -16.45 -14.80
CA LYS A 33 -16.10 -16.69 -14.17
C LYS A 33 -16.99 -15.44 -14.16
N SER A 34 -16.41 -14.25 -14.00
CA SER A 34 -17.11 -12.96 -13.94
C SER A 34 -16.22 -11.83 -14.44
N TRP A 35 -16.73 -11.03 -15.38
CA TRP A 35 -16.05 -9.86 -15.93
C TRP A 35 -15.78 -8.79 -14.88
N LEU A 36 -16.73 -8.59 -13.96
CA LEU A 36 -16.58 -7.62 -12.87
C LEU A 36 -15.45 -8.01 -11.92
N MET A 37 -15.38 -9.30 -11.53
CA MET A 37 -14.31 -9.76 -10.64
C MET A 37 -12.93 -9.60 -11.30
N THR A 38 -12.84 -9.92 -12.60
CA THR A 38 -11.60 -9.78 -13.37
C THR A 38 -11.18 -8.30 -13.45
N PHE A 39 -12.14 -7.40 -13.66
CA PHE A 39 -11.89 -5.96 -13.63
C PHE A 39 -11.39 -5.48 -12.27
N LEU A 40 -12.09 -5.82 -11.17
CA LEU A 40 -11.68 -5.42 -9.83
C LEU A 40 -10.29 -5.96 -9.45
N GLN A 41 -10.02 -7.21 -9.80
CA GLN A 41 -8.71 -7.83 -9.59
C GLN A 41 -7.61 -7.08 -10.35
N ASN A 42 -7.84 -6.76 -11.63
CA ASN A 42 -6.89 -6.02 -12.44
C ASN A 42 -6.71 -4.58 -11.95
N TYR A 43 -7.79 -3.93 -11.55
CA TYR A 43 -7.76 -2.58 -10.98
C TYR A 43 -6.92 -2.53 -9.71
N CYS A 44 -7.14 -3.45 -8.77
CA CYS A 44 -6.32 -3.59 -7.57
C CYS A 44 -4.86 -3.93 -7.90
N GLY A 45 -4.61 -4.78 -8.90
CA GLY A 45 -3.26 -5.12 -9.35
C GLY A 45 -2.49 -3.91 -9.91
N VAL A 46 -3.11 -3.13 -10.79
CA VAL A 46 -2.52 -1.89 -11.32
C VAL A 46 -2.28 -0.87 -10.20
N LEU A 47 -3.26 -0.70 -9.30
CA LEU A 47 -3.12 0.18 -8.13
C LEU A 47 -1.91 -0.20 -7.28
N PHE A 48 -1.73 -1.49 -6.96
CA PHE A 48 -0.63 -1.97 -6.12
C PHE A 48 0.72 -1.80 -6.80
N ILE A 49 0.82 -2.08 -8.10
CA ILE A 49 2.06 -1.87 -8.85
C ILE A 49 2.41 -0.39 -8.91
N PHE A 50 1.44 0.48 -9.21
CA PHE A 50 1.68 1.93 -9.25
C PHE A 50 2.07 2.47 -7.87
N SER A 51 1.35 2.08 -6.82
CA SER A 51 1.62 2.47 -5.45
C SER A 51 3.01 2.00 -4.99
N GLY A 52 3.35 0.74 -5.23
CA GLY A 52 4.67 0.19 -4.94
C GLY A 52 5.78 0.86 -5.74
N TRP A 53 5.53 1.22 -7.01
CA TRP A 53 6.48 1.97 -7.83
C TRP A 53 6.79 3.34 -7.25
N VAL A 54 5.77 4.12 -6.86
CA VAL A 54 5.97 5.44 -6.25
C VAL A 54 6.79 5.32 -4.96
N LYS A 55 6.52 4.30 -4.13
CA LYS A 55 7.31 4.04 -2.92
C LYS A 55 8.73 3.57 -3.23
N ALA A 56 8.93 2.81 -4.31
CA ALA A 56 10.26 2.35 -4.74
C ALA A 56 11.15 3.49 -5.26
N VAL A 57 10.55 4.59 -5.73
CA VAL A 57 11.29 5.81 -6.11
C VAL A 57 11.89 6.51 -4.87
N ASP A 58 11.20 6.45 -3.72
CA ASP A 58 11.69 6.97 -2.45
C ASP A 58 11.45 5.98 -1.28
N PRO A 59 12.28 4.93 -1.19
CA PRO A 59 12.14 3.93 -0.14
C PRO A 59 12.55 4.48 1.24
N LEU A 60 13.38 5.53 1.29
CA LEU A 60 13.79 6.16 2.54
C LEU A 60 12.65 6.95 3.17
N GLY A 61 11.90 7.72 2.38
CA GLY A 61 10.70 8.41 2.87
C GLY A 61 9.67 7.45 3.47
N THR A 62 9.51 6.27 2.85
CA THR A 62 8.67 5.21 3.41
C THR A 62 9.27 4.66 4.71
N ALA A 63 10.57 4.44 4.79
CA ALA A 63 11.23 3.95 6.01
C ALA A 63 11.05 4.88 7.20
N TYR A 64 11.25 6.19 7.02
CA TYR A 64 11.04 7.18 8.09
C TYR A 64 9.59 7.18 8.59
N LYS A 65 8.61 7.04 7.70
CA LYS A 65 7.20 6.89 8.11
C LYS A 65 6.95 5.63 8.93
N MET A 66 7.59 4.52 8.60
CA MET A 66 7.46 3.30 9.38
C MET A 66 8.11 3.44 10.76
N GLU A 67 9.27 4.08 10.84
CA GLU A 67 9.93 4.41 12.12
C GLU A 67 8.98 5.20 13.04
N GLN A 68 8.40 6.28 12.51
CA GLN A 68 7.42 7.12 13.21
C GLN A 68 6.17 6.33 13.66
N TYR A 69 5.63 5.44 12.81
CA TYR A 69 4.51 4.58 13.22
C TYR A 69 4.90 3.63 14.34
N PHE A 70 6.09 3.03 14.29
CA PHE A 70 6.52 2.10 15.33
C PHE A 70 6.76 2.80 16.66
N ASP A 71 7.35 4.00 16.64
CA ASP A 71 7.55 4.78 17.86
C ASP A 71 6.21 5.19 18.48
N GLU A 72 5.22 5.59 17.67
CA GLU A 72 3.90 5.91 18.20
C GLU A 72 3.04 4.70 18.57
N PHE A 73 3.29 3.55 17.96
CA PHE A 73 2.74 2.30 18.46
C PHE A 73 3.33 1.93 19.81
N TYR A 74 4.62 2.16 20.05
CA TYR A 74 5.20 1.93 21.38
C TYR A 74 4.47 2.77 22.46
N THR A 75 4.39 4.09 22.27
CA THR A 75 3.77 5.02 23.23
C THR A 75 2.28 4.73 23.45
N THR A 76 1.57 4.29 22.40
CA THR A 76 0.14 3.97 22.46
C THR A 76 -0.13 2.62 23.12
N PHE A 77 0.69 1.59 22.84
CA PHE A 77 0.46 0.24 23.34
C PHE A 77 1.06 0.00 24.73
N GLU A 78 2.16 0.66 25.10
CA GLU A 78 2.80 0.53 26.42
C GLU A 78 1.84 0.68 27.62
N PRO A 79 0.97 1.71 27.70
CA PRO A 79 0.06 1.90 28.84
C PRO A 79 -1.19 0.99 28.78
N THR A 80 -1.33 0.15 27.75
CA THR A 80 -2.51 -0.70 27.57
C THR A 80 -2.29 -2.11 28.11
N TRP A 81 -3.39 -2.82 28.32
CA TRP A 81 -3.48 -4.27 28.50
C TRP A 81 -2.74 -5.11 27.44
N PHE A 82 -2.37 -4.53 26.28
CA PHE A 82 -1.52 -5.15 25.26
C PHE A 82 -0.03 -4.76 25.36
N GLY A 83 0.41 -4.05 26.41
CA GLY A 83 1.78 -3.54 26.55
C GLY A 83 2.89 -4.59 26.45
N PHE A 84 2.59 -5.89 26.58
CA PHE A 84 3.54 -6.97 26.32
C PHE A 84 4.05 -7.02 24.87
N ILE A 85 3.31 -6.46 23.89
CA ILE A 85 3.77 -6.36 22.50
C ILE A 85 4.63 -5.12 22.26
N ALA A 86 4.55 -4.09 23.13
CA ALA A 86 5.25 -2.82 22.95
C ALA A 86 6.76 -2.98 22.67
N PRO A 87 7.50 -3.90 23.33
CA PRO A 87 8.93 -4.10 23.07
C PRO A 87 9.30 -4.53 21.64
N ILE A 88 8.34 -4.98 20.83
CA ILE A 88 8.60 -5.35 19.42
C ILE A 88 8.77 -4.12 18.53
N PHE A 89 8.11 -3.00 18.84
CA PHE A 89 8.10 -1.82 17.98
C PHE A 89 9.48 -1.12 17.92
N PRO A 90 10.24 -0.96 19.01
CA PRO A 90 11.62 -0.44 18.94
C PRO A 90 12.56 -1.29 18.10
N VAL A 91 12.34 -2.61 18.06
CA VAL A 91 13.10 -3.51 17.18
C VAL A 91 12.73 -3.24 15.72
N PHE A 92 11.45 -3.10 15.40
CA PHE A 92 11.00 -2.75 14.06
C PHE A 92 11.46 -1.36 13.60
N SER A 93 11.47 -0.38 14.50
CA SER A 93 12.01 0.97 14.28
C SER A 93 13.47 0.92 13.80
N LYS A 94 14.33 0.15 14.48
CA LYS A 94 15.73 -0.05 14.06
C LYS A 94 15.89 -0.70 12.68
N TYR A 95 14.93 -1.54 12.27
CA TYR A 95 14.93 -2.23 10.97
C TYR A 95 13.93 -1.61 9.98
N ALA A 96 13.48 -0.37 10.19
CA ALA A 96 12.43 0.27 9.39
C ALA A 96 12.76 0.33 7.89
N ILE A 97 14.04 0.54 7.54
CA ILE A 97 14.51 0.52 6.14
C ILE A 97 14.29 -0.86 5.50
N TRP A 98 14.71 -1.93 6.18
CA TRP A 98 14.53 -3.30 5.68
C TRP A 98 13.05 -3.67 5.59
N PHE A 99 12.26 -3.27 6.59
CA PHE A 99 10.81 -3.48 6.60
C PHE A 99 10.14 -2.76 5.43
N SER A 100 10.51 -1.49 5.18
CA SER A 100 9.99 -0.69 4.09
C SER A 100 10.27 -1.32 2.73
N VAL A 101 11.55 -1.66 2.45
CA VAL A 101 11.93 -2.29 1.19
C VAL A 101 11.21 -3.63 0.99
N PHE A 102 11.15 -4.47 2.03
CA PHE A 102 10.43 -5.74 1.97
C PHE A 102 8.94 -5.53 1.65
N MET A 103 8.28 -4.59 2.32
CA MET A 103 6.88 -4.26 2.11
C MET A 103 6.62 -3.75 0.68
N ILE A 104 7.48 -2.89 0.14
CA ILE A 104 7.38 -2.39 -1.23
C ILE A 104 7.49 -3.52 -2.24
N ILE A 105 8.49 -4.40 -2.08
CA ILE A 105 8.66 -5.57 -2.96
C ILE A 105 7.43 -6.48 -2.87
N PHE A 106 6.95 -6.73 -1.66
CA PHE A 106 5.77 -7.56 -1.43
C PHE A 106 4.52 -6.98 -2.10
N GLU A 107 4.31 -5.67 -2.01
CA GLU A 107 3.21 -4.95 -2.66
C GLU A 107 3.27 -5.08 -4.19
N ILE A 108 4.43 -4.87 -4.80
CA ILE A 108 4.60 -4.97 -6.27
C ILE A 108 4.41 -6.41 -6.74
N VAL A 109 5.05 -7.38 -6.07
CA VAL A 109 4.91 -8.81 -6.41
C VAL A 109 3.45 -9.24 -6.31
N LEU A 110 2.77 -8.84 -5.24
CA LEU A 110 1.36 -9.14 -5.07
C LEU A 110 0.49 -8.48 -6.14
N GLY A 111 0.80 -7.23 -6.52
CA GLY A 111 0.15 -6.55 -7.64
C GLY A 111 0.29 -7.31 -8.97
N ILE A 112 1.48 -7.83 -9.26
CA ILE A 112 1.73 -8.69 -10.43
C ILE A 112 0.95 -10.00 -10.33
N MET A 113 0.94 -10.64 -9.15
CA MET A 113 0.17 -11.87 -8.92
C MET A 113 -1.33 -11.66 -9.14
N LEU A 114 -1.86 -10.49 -8.74
CA LEU A 114 -3.24 -10.09 -9.02
C LEU A 114 -3.48 -9.91 -10.51
N LEU A 115 -2.60 -9.23 -11.25
CA LEU A 115 -2.76 -9.07 -12.71
C LEU A 115 -2.78 -10.40 -13.47
N ILE A 116 -1.92 -11.33 -13.07
CA ILE A 116 -1.81 -12.65 -13.74
C ILE A 116 -2.90 -13.61 -13.25
N GLY A 117 -3.49 -13.36 -12.07
CA GLY A 117 -4.38 -14.32 -11.40
C GLY A 117 -3.65 -15.55 -10.87
N ALA A 118 -2.37 -15.41 -10.53
CA ALA A 118 -1.56 -16.50 -10.01
C ALA A 118 -2.01 -16.90 -8.59
N LYS A 119 -2.08 -18.21 -8.31
CA LYS A 119 -2.37 -18.79 -6.98
C LYS A 119 -3.49 -18.04 -6.21
N PRO A 120 -4.72 -17.98 -6.73
CA PRO A 120 -5.77 -17.05 -6.27
C PRO A 120 -6.05 -17.13 -4.77
N LYS A 121 -6.07 -18.33 -4.17
CA LYS A 121 -6.32 -18.48 -2.73
C LYS A 121 -5.24 -17.81 -1.87
N ILE A 122 -3.97 -17.92 -2.25
CA ILE A 122 -2.85 -17.32 -1.50
C ILE A 122 -2.84 -15.82 -1.75
N THR A 123 -2.96 -15.40 -3.02
CA THR A 123 -2.94 -13.99 -3.42
C THR A 123 -4.07 -13.20 -2.76
N SER A 124 -5.29 -13.74 -2.70
CA SER A 124 -6.41 -13.07 -2.02
C SER A 124 -6.20 -12.91 -0.52
N TRP A 125 -5.63 -13.91 0.16
CA TRP A 125 -5.32 -13.81 1.58
C TRP A 125 -4.17 -12.82 1.85
N ALA A 126 -3.10 -12.89 1.06
CA ALA A 126 -1.98 -11.95 1.15
C ALA A 126 -2.43 -10.51 0.87
N PHE A 127 -3.29 -10.32 -0.13
CA PHE A 127 -3.93 -9.03 -0.43
C PHE A 127 -4.78 -8.51 0.70
N LEU A 128 -5.64 -9.35 1.28
CA LEU A 128 -6.47 -8.95 2.41
C LEU A 128 -5.61 -8.51 3.60
N ILE A 129 -4.57 -9.27 3.94
CA ILE A 129 -3.65 -8.94 5.04
C ILE A 129 -2.94 -7.62 4.77
N LEU A 130 -2.44 -7.40 3.55
CA LEU A 130 -1.71 -6.18 3.21
C LEU A 130 -2.62 -4.94 3.20
N VAL A 131 -3.84 -5.06 2.67
CA VAL A 131 -4.84 -3.98 2.71
C VAL A 131 -5.26 -3.68 4.15
N ALA A 132 -5.51 -4.71 4.97
CA ALA A 132 -5.83 -4.52 6.39
C ALA A 132 -4.69 -3.82 7.12
N PHE A 133 -3.44 -4.21 6.86
CA PHE A 133 -2.26 -3.56 7.41
C PHE A 133 -2.20 -2.07 7.02
N PHE A 134 -2.30 -1.73 5.74
CA PHE A 134 -2.33 -0.33 5.30
C PHE A 134 -3.52 0.45 5.86
N THR A 135 -4.66 -0.21 6.05
CA THR A 135 -5.85 0.41 6.65
C THR A 135 -5.62 0.77 8.10
N VAL A 136 -4.93 -0.09 8.87
CA VAL A 136 -4.55 0.21 10.26
C VAL A 136 -3.57 1.38 10.31
N LEU A 137 -2.51 1.40 9.48
CA LEU A 137 -1.56 2.52 9.46
C LEU A 137 -2.23 3.85 9.07
N THR A 138 -3.05 3.81 8.02
CA THR A 138 -3.75 5.02 7.52
C THR A 138 -4.78 5.50 8.53
N GLY A 139 -5.54 4.57 9.13
CA GLY A 139 -6.52 4.87 10.17
C GLY A 139 -5.85 5.43 11.43
N PHE A 140 -4.70 4.90 11.82
CA PHE A 140 -3.90 5.43 12.92
C PHE A 140 -3.51 6.88 12.66
N THR A 141 -2.94 7.16 11.49
CA THR A 141 -2.58 8.52 11.05
C THR A 141 -3.75 9.49 11.12
N TYR A 142 -4.93 9.06 10.65
CA TYR A 142 -6.14 9.88 10.65
C TYR A 142 -6.62 10.19 12.07
N LEU A 143 -6.54 9.21 12.99
CA LEU A 143 -7.01 9.35 14.37
C LEU A 143 -6.03 10.13 15.26
N THR A 144 -4.74 10.05 15.00
CA THR A 144 -3.71 10.76 15.78
C THR A 144 -3.43 12.17 15.27
N GLY A 145 -3.96 12.54 14.10
CA GLY A 145 -3.76 13.88 13.52
C GLY A 145 -2.33 14.12 13.02
N TYR A 146 -1.58 13.05 12.74
CA TYR A 146 -0.17 13.08 12.34
C TYR A 146 0.10 13.65 10.93
N VAL A 147 -0.90 14.29 10.32
CA VAL A 147 -0.83 14.91 8.98
C VAL A 147 -1.08 16.41 9.12
N PRO A 148 -0.07 17.26 8.87
CA PRO A 148 -0.28 18.70 8.72
C PRO A 148 -1.30 18.97 7.61
N GLY A 149 -2.31 19.80 7.87
CA GLY A 149 -3.41 20.07 6.94
C GLY A 149 -3.01 20.78 5.64
N ASP A 150 -1.75 21.21 5.54
CA ASP A 150 -1.13 21.94 4.44
C ASP A 150 -0.19 21.09 3.57
N ALA A 151 0.11 19.85 3.97
CA ALA A 151 0.92 18.92 3.19
C ALA A 151 0.06 18.07 2.22
N ASN A 152 0.48 17.96 0.96
CA ASN A 152 -0.20 17.07 0.01
C ASN A 152 0.13 15.59 0.26
N PHE A 153 -0.77 14.67 -0.13
CA PHE A 153 -0.67 13.22 0.18
C PHE A 153 0.67 12.57 -0.26
N PHE A 154 1.34 13.13 -1.27
CA PHE A 154 2.59 12.61 -1.84
C PHE A 154 3.87 13.33 -1.36
N GLN A 155 3.75 14.27 -0.42
CA GLN A 155 4.88 15.03 0.12
C GLN A 155 5.33 14.46 1.46
N PHE A 156 5.73 13.19 1.49
CA PHE A 156 6.03 12.47 2.74
C PHE A 156 7.12 13.13 3.61
N GLY A 157 8.04 13.90 3.01
CA GLY A 157 9.08 14.65 3.72
C GLY A 157 8.63 15.99 4.34
N SER A 158 7.42 16.48 4.05
CA SER A 158 6.84 17.66 4.72
C SER A 158 5.88 17.29 5.85
N TRP A 159 5.75 15.99 6.12
CA TRP A 159 4.96 15.45 7.22
C TRP A 159 5.82 15.28 8.48
N GLU A 160 6.95 15.97 8.56
CA GLU A 160 7.79 16.08 9.75
C GLU A 160 7.37 17.35 10.47
N ALA A 161 6.54 17.18 11.51
CA ALA A 161 6.38 18.15 12.59
C ALA A 161 6.83 17.47 13.88
#